data_AF-A0A316RVH9-F1
#
_entry.id   AF-A0A316RVH9-F1
#
_cell.length_a   1.000
_cell.length_b   1.000
_cell.length_c   1.000
_cell.angle_alpha   90.00
_cell.angle_beta   90.00
_cell.angle_gamma   90.00
#
_symmetry.space_group_name_H-M   'P 1'
#
loop_
_entity.id
_entity.type
_entity.pdbx_description
1 polymer ?
#
loop_
_entity_poly.entity_id
_entity_poly.type
_entity_poly.pdbx_seq_one_letter_code
_entity_poly.pdbx_strand_id
1 'polypeptide(L)'
;MDGDAGEEDGDGSQQNPYADIRDAIDAAGEGDIIRVAAGTYDVGKADGSENLCIEKSVTIEALDPERRPVLTTGHPGNQAVRTQSTVSVLASNVTLRDLEIRVTDTNPNKAVEIRTPSDGETVTGTRIERCVLDGGKASSLYIGSPGVGTYEILDSTLHGSLAIANGAGNAMEDGQQAVIDGNVINGFVLVTGRRNTGWDLHPIEHLPVMTGNTIHGADYAENGVTHRMIVLYSDLDWQRLPDEEDIDRFVAGNAPDSGWIRIAFTNGDPDGGVNSHPYYTNCVGVVRDPVGVTDADGNMRTFGYPQDALGYAAQTGADVKLLQDLTLTETLTVEETVTVDLNGFDITGDGVGAIEVHSGALTLTGEGTVTAGGLTPLDGGSVIRVGSHTGEEREASLILGASATVLAPDGYGVLAFGAQTRETVTVFGRIEAGGSGVALAGNGADLETGTAFFIKPGAVLLSEGSYAVYHPQNGTVSVEGGVITGQGGIQMCAGTLHISGPAEISAQYAGEEKISVSGGVILDGAAVSLIHHQDSLAATPSARIAGGKLTASGSNGAVQSYRWSSDGAAAAWPNQPRHLTITGGRYLTGGDPDIMRSYLQDGYRMETSGAYWVVSTAGENRPGSV
;
A
#
# COMPACT_ATOMS: atom_id res chain seq x y z
N MET A 1 1.41 46.44 6.55
CA MET A 1 0.22 47.22 6.96
C MET A 1 -0.92 46.24 6.82
N ASP A 2 -1.50 45.82 7.94
CA ASP A 2 -2.70 45.00 7.91
C ASP A 2 -3.84 45.91 7.43
N GLY A 3 -4.39 45.61 6.26
CA GLY A 3 -5.46 46.41 5.65
C GLY A 3 -6.75 46.17 6.41
N ASP A 4 -7.25 47.22 7.08
CA ASP A 4 -8.60 47.23 7.63
C ASP A 4 -9.63 47.00 6.50
N ALA A 5 -10.68 46.23 6.80
CA ALA A 5 -11.79 45.99 5.89
C ALA A 5 -12.39 47.34 5.42
N GLY A 6 -12.68 47.46 4.12
CA GLY A 6 -13.23 48.68 3.53
C GLY A 6 -14.55 49.14 4.15
N GLU A 7 -14.88 50.42 3.99
CA GLU A 7 -16.19 50.96 4.37
C GLU A 7 -17.22 50.62 3.26
N GLU A 8 -18.51 50.46 3.60
CA GLU A 8 -19.58 50.15 2.64
C GLU A 8 -19.70 51.22 1.51
N ASP A 9 -19.20 52.44 1.75
CA ASP A 9 -19.15 53.55 0.78
C ASP A 9 -17.74 53.77 0.18
N GLY A 10 -16.91 52.72 0.12
CA GLY A 10 -15.59 52.74 -0.50
C GLY A 10 -15.63 53.28 -1.95
N ASP A 11 -14.58 54.00 -2.38
CA ASP A 11 -14.44 54.44 -3.78
C ASP A 11 -13.55 53.51 -4.61
N GLY A 12 -13.11 52.40 -4.00
CA GLY A 12 -12.25 51.39 -4.62
C GLY A 12 -10.77 51.77 -4.65
N SER A 13 -10.39 52.95 -4.16
CA SER A 13 -8.98 53.33 -4.04
C SER A 13 -8.28 52.55 -2.92
N GLN A 14 -6.94 52.49 -2.95
CA GLN A 14 -6.16 51.89 -1.85
C GLN A 14 -6.41 52.55 -0.49
N GLN A 15 -6.89 53.80 -0.47
CA GLN A 15 -7.13 54.58 0.74
C GLN A 15 -8.57 54.42 1.24
N ASN A 16 -9.49 53.99 0.36
CA ASN A 16 -10.90 53.78 0.66
C ASN A 16 -11.44 52.59 -0.16
N PRO A 17 -11.00 51.35 0.13
CA PRO A 17 -11.34 50.19 -0.67
C PRO A 17 -12.82 49.81 -0.50
N TYR A 18 -13.38 49.11 -1.49
CA TYR A 18 -14.68 48.47 -1.35
C TYR A 18 -14.66 47.40 -0.25
N ALA A 19 -15.76 47.28 0.50
CA ALA A 19 -15.95 46.25 1.51
C ALA A 19 -16.29 44.87 0.90
N ASP A 20 -17.12 44.85 -0.16
CA ASP A 20 -17.54 43.64 -0.88
C ASP A 20 -16.90 43.58 -2.28
N ILE A 21 -16.51 42.38 -2.69
CA ILE A 21 -15.98 42.11 -4.04
C ILE A 21 -17.05 42.39 -5.11
N ARG A 22 -18.34 42.21 -4.80
CA ARG A 22 -19.45 42.52 -5.71
C ARG A 22 -19.50 44.00 -6.05
N ASP A 23 -19.38 44.88 -5.07
CA ASP A 23 -19.38 46.33 -5.31
C ASP A 23 -18.21 46.75 -6.21
N ALA A 24 -17.05 46.09 -6.05
CA ALA A 24 -15.89 46.30 -6.92
C ALA A 24 -16.15 45.83 -8.36
N ILE A 25 -16.83 44.69 -8.56
CA ILE A 25 -17.24 44.21 -9.90
C ILE A 25 -18.27 45.15 -10.53
N ASP A 26 -19.26 45.61 -9.76
CA ASP A 26 -20.31 46.51 -10.23
C ASP A 26 -19.74 47.87 -10.65
N ALA A 27 -18.71 48.36 -9.96
CA ALA A 27 -17.99 49.58 -10.30
C ALA A 27 -16.98 49.43 -11.45
N ALA A 28 -16.43 48.23 -11.65
CA ALA A 28 -15.41 47.97 -12.67
C ALA A 28 -15.92 48.14 -14.11
N GLY A 29 -15.04 48.63 -14.98
CA GLY A 29 -15.18 48.58 -16.42
C GLY A 29 -14.62 47.27 -17.01
N GLU A 30 -14.94 47.02 -18.29
CA GLU A 30 -14.40 45.86 -19.02
C GLU A 30 -12.87 45.92 -19.11
N GLY A 31 -12.21 44.83 -18.71
CA GLY A 31 -10.76 44.68 -18.68
C GLY A 31 -10.07 45.18 -17.40
N ASP A 32 -10.82 45.71 -16.43
CA ASP A 32 -10.25 46.22 -15.18
C ASP A 32 -9.69 45.09 -14.29
N ILE A 33 -8.79 45.48 -13.39
CA ILE A 33 -8.16 44.60 -12.40
C ILE A 33 -8.64 44.98 -11.01
N ILE A 34 -9.31 44.04 -10.35
CA ILE A 34 -9.76 44.12 -8.96
C ILE A 34 -8.72 43.39 -8.10
N ARG A 35 -8.04 44.16 -7.24
CA ARG A 35 -7.07 43.61 -6.29
C ARG A 35 -7.69 43.43 -4.92
N VAL A 36 -7.71 42.19 -4.45
CA VAL A 36 -8.36 41.81 -3.19
C VAL A 36 -7.31 41.64 -2.11
N ALA A 37 -7.44 42.41 -1.03
CA ALA A 37 -6.56 42.29 0.12
C ALA A 37 -6.69 40.92 0.80
N ALA A 38 -5.66 40.50 1.54
CA ALA A 38 -5.73 39.28 2.33
C ALA A 38 -6.88 39.37 3.35
N GLY A 39 -7.71 38.33 3.44
CA GLY A 39 -8.87 38.30 4.31
C GLY A 39 -9.80 37.13 4.00
N THR A 40 -10.86 36.97 4.78
CA THR A 40 -11.95 36.04 4.49
C THR A 40 -13.19 36.83 4.12
N TYR A 41 -13.76 36.51 2.97
CA TYR A 41 -14.88 37.22 2.37
C TYR A 41 -16.05 36.23 2.21
N ASP A 42 -17.18 36.54 2.82
CA ASP A 42 -18.45 35.88 2.48
C ASP A 42 -19.00 36.56 1.23
N VAL A 43 -18.95 35.83 0.12
CA VAL A 43 -19.36 36.31 -1.19
C VAL A 43 -20.79 35.88 -1.55
N GLY A 44 -21.56 35.43 -0.55
CA GLY A 44 -23.01 35.24 -0.61
C GLY A 44 -23.82 36.52 -0.42
N LYS A 45 -24.85 36.78 -1.25
CA LYS A 45 -25.75 37.91 -0.99
C LYS A 45 -26.52 37.67 0.30
N ALA A 46 -26.65 38.68 1.15
CA ALA A 46 -27.32 38.54 2.44
C ALA A 46 -28.76 37.97 2.39
N ASP A 47 -29.47 38.15 1.26
CA ASP A 47 -30.81 37.59 1.04
C ASP A 47 -30.81 36.14 0.52
N GLY A 48 -29.64 35.56 0.26
CA GLY A 48 -29.43 34.22 -0.27
C GLY A 48 -29.85 34.04 -1.72
N SER A 49 -30.06 35.13 -2.47
CA SER A 49 -30.55 35.06 -3.86
C SER A 49 -29.49 34.57 -4.85
N GLU A 50 -28.22 34.88 -4.59
CA GLU A 50 -27.06 34.45 -5.38
C GLU A 50 -25.75 34.53 -4.59
N ASN A 51 -24.77 33.77 -5.05
CA ASN A 51 -23.37 33.92 -4.64
C ASN A 51 -22.65 34.88 -5.61
N LEU A 52 -21.32 34.91 -5.62
CA LEU A 52 -20.56 35.82 -6.49
C LEU A 52 -20.77 35.47 -7.95
N CYS A 53 -21.46 36.33 -8.70
CA CYS A 53 -21.57 36.24 -10.15
C CYS A 53 -20.64 37.26 -10.81
N ILE A 54 -19.81 36.82 -11.75
CA ILE A 54 -18.90 37.67 -12.52
C ILE A 54 -19.48 37.80 -13.92
N GLU A 55 -20.18 38.91 -14.16
CA GLU A 55 -20.91 39.21 -15.40
C GLU A 55 -20.20 40.26 -16.28
N LYS A 56 -18.95 40.60 -15.96
CA LYS A 56 -18.10 41.51 -16.74
C LYS A 56 -16.73 40.89 -16.99
N SER A 57 -16.05 41.30 -18.06
CA SER A 57 -14.64 40.96 -18.25
C SER A 57 -13.81 41.71 -17.22
N VAL A 58 -13.29 40.99 -16.23
CA VAL A 58 -12.43 41.55 -15.19
C VAL A 58 -11.36 40.55 -14.76
N THR A 59 -10.26 41.05 -14.24
CA THR A 59 -9.30 40.24 -13.47
C THR A 59 -9.55 40.44 -11.99
N ILE A 60 -9.74 39.36 -11.23
CA ILE A 60 -9.77 39.36 -9.77
C ILE A 60 -8.51 38.66 -9.28
N GLU A 61 -7.61 39.41 -8.64
CA GLU A 61 -6.33 38.90 -8.16
C GLU A 61 -6.06 39.25 -6.70
N ALA A 62 -5.28 38.42 -6.00
CA ALA A 62 -4.77 38.79 -4.68
C ALA A 62 -3.87 40.02 -4.77
N LEU A 63 -4.03 40.94 -3.81
CA LEU A 63 -3.11 42.06 -3.64
C LEU A 63 -1.71 41.58 -3.25
N ASP A 64 -1.64 40.49 -2.47
CA ASP A 64 -0.42 39.80 -2.04
C ASP A 64 -0.56 38.29 -2.32
N PRO A 65 0.13 37.75 -3.35
CA PRO A 65 0.04 36.33 -3.72
C PRO A 65 0.43 35.35 -2.62
N GLU A 66 1.26 35.77 -1.66
CA GLU A 66 1.69 34.96 -0.51
C GLU A 66 0.62 34.93 0.60
N ARG A 67 -0.35 35.86 0.56
CA ARG A 67 -1.45 35.99 1.52
C ARG A 67 -2.77 36.07 0.78
N ARG A 68 -3.18 34.93 0.22
CA ARG A 68 -4.37 34.81 -0.63
C ARG A 68 -5.65 35.20 0.13
N PRO A 69 -6.56 35.97 -0.50
CA PRO A 69 -7.92 36.14 0.00
C PRO A 69 -8.68 34.82 -0.07
N VAL A 70 -9.52 34.57 0.93
CA VAL A 70 -10.36 33.37 1.04
C VAL A 70 -11.81 33.77 0.77
N LEU A 71 -12.37 33.31 -0.35
CA LEU A 71 -13.74 33.55 -0.75
C LEU A 71 -14.60 32.36 -0.32
N THR A 72 -15.68 32.62 0.39
CA THR A 72 -16.57 31.60 0.97
C THR A 72 -18.04 31.98 0.76
N THR A 73 -18.98 31.05 0.93
CA THR A 73 -20.41 31.40 1.00
C THR A 73 -21.14 30.51 1.99
N GLY A 74 -21.82 31.14 2.95
CA GLY A 74 -22.67 30.43 3.91
C GLY A 74 -24.00 29.93 3.32
N HIS A 75 -24.34 30.28 2.08
CA HIS A 75 -25.63 29.91 1.52
C HIS A 75 -25.63 28.48 0.96
N PRO A 76 -26.66 27.68 1.28
CA PRO A 76 -26.82 26.37 0.68
C PRO A 76 -27.06 26.53 -0.82
N GLY A 77 -26.45 25.64 -1.60
CA GLY A 77 -26.66 25.62 -3.02
C GLY A 77 -28.11 25.28 -3.33
N ASN A 78 -28.74 26.03 -4.22
CA ASN A 78 -30.09 25.76 -4.68
C ASN A 78 -30.10 25.78 -6.20
N GLN A 79 -30.51 24.67 -6.81
CA GLN A 79 -30.47 24.52 -8.26
C GLN A 79 -31.40 25.48 -9.01
N ALA A 80 -32.45 25.98 -8.36
CA ALA A 80 -33.40 26.92 -8.94
C ALA A 80 -32.92 28.38 -8.93
N VAL A 81 -31.81 28.67 -8.24
CA VAL A 81 -31.26 30.02 -8.05
C VAL A 81 -29.75 30.02 -8.34
N ARG A 82 -29.13 31.18 -8.51
CA ARG A 82 -27.71 31.31 -8.89
C ARG A 82 -26.75 31.07 -7.71
N THR A 83 -27.03 30.05 -6.90
CA THR A 83 -26.27 29.73 -5.67
C THR A 83 -25.53 28.39 -5.75
N GLN A 84 -25.45 27.74 -6.92
CA GLN A 84 -24.77 26.44 -7.06
C GLN A 84 -23.24 26.50 -6.97
N SER A 85 -22.65 27.69 -6.87
CA SER A 85 -21.21 27.86 -6.73
C SER A 85 -20.84 29.03 -5.83
N THR A 86 -19.70 28.98 -5.15
CA THR A 86 -19.17 30.15 -4.44
C THR A 86 -18.88 31.29 -5.42
N VAL A 87 -18.32 30.96 -6.60
CA VAL A 87 -18.08 31.88 -7.70
C VAL A 87 -18.64 31.33 -9.01
N SER A 88 -19.49 32.10 -9.68
CA SER A 88 -20.00 31.85 -11.04
C SER A 88 -19.35 32.82 -12.04
N VAL A 89 -18.62 32.29 -13.00
CA VAL A 89 -18.06 33.04 -14.14
C VAL A 89 -19.06 32.99 -15.29
N LEU A 90 -19.64 34.15 -15.62
CA LEU A 90 -20.71 34.31 -16.61
C LEU A 90 -20.33 35.25 -17.76
N ALA A 91 -19.13 35.83 -17.74
CA ALA A 91 -18.62 36.72 -18.77
C ALA A 91 -17.32 36.20 -19.38
N SER A 92 -17.06 36.62 -20.62
CA SER A 92 -15.81 36.34 -21.31
C SER A 92 -14.62 37.11 -20.71
N ASN A 93 -13.41 36.61 -20.92
CA ASN A 93 -12.15 37.23 -20.52
C ASN A 93 -12.09 37.56 -19.01
N VAL A 94 -12.60 36.66 -18.18
CA VAL A 94 -12.49 36.73 -16.71
C VAL A 94 -11.21 36.02 -16.27
N THR A 95 -10.42 36.65 -15.42
CA THR A 95 -9.25 36.01 -14.78
C THR A 95 -9.43 35.94 -13.27
N LEU A 96 -9.28 34.76 -12.69
CA LEU A 96 -9.17 34.53 -11.25
C LEU A 96 -7.72 34.13 -10.93
N ARG A 97 -7.04 34.87 -10.08
CA ARG A 97 -5.60 34.69 -9.85
C ARG A 97 -5.20 34.78 -8.38
N ASP A 98 -4.39 33.82 -7.92
CA ASP A 98 -3.81 33.81 -6.57
C ASP A 98 -4.90 33.85 -5.46
N LEU A 99 -6.09 33.30 -5.72
CA LEU A 99 -7.23 33.29 -4.78
C LEU A 99 -7.36 31.92 -4.09
N GLU A 100 -7.98 31.91 -2.92
CA GLU A 100 -8.53 30.70 -2.31
C GLU A 100 -10.06 30.79 -2.32
N ILE A 101 -10.73 29.79 -2.90
CA ILE A 101 -12.19 29.77 -3.04
C ILE A 101 -12.70 28.48 -2.43
N ARG A 102 -13.53 28.58 -1.39
CA ARG A 102 -14.01 27.43 -0.64
C ARG A 102 -15.52 27.33 -0.62
N VAL A 103 -15.97 26.10 -0.53
CA VAL A 103 -17.36 25.74 -0.24
C VAL A 103 -17.48 25.48 1.25
N THR A 104 -18.29 26.28 1.96
CA THR A 104 -18.49 26.12 3.42
C THR A 104 -19.71 25.26 3.79
N ASP A 105 -20.65 25.04 2.86
CA ASP A 105 -21.76 24.08 3.01
C ASP A 105 -21.93 23.21 1.75
N THR A 106 -22.21 21.92 1.92
CA THR A 106 -21.85 20.83 0.98
C THR A 106 -22.94 20.40 0.00
N ASN A 107 -23.98 21.21 -0.29
CA ASN A 107 -25.01 20.74 -1.24
C ASN A 107 -25.80 21.82 -2.01
N PRO A 108 -25.78 21.81 -3.37
CA PRO A 108 -24.68 21.44 -4.26
C PRO A 108 -23.87 22.71 -4.56
N ASN A 109 -22.83 22.96 -3.77
CA ASN A 109 -21.95 24.11 -3.97
C ASN A 109 -20.66 23.64 -4.65
N LYS A 110 -20.36 24.21 -5.81
CA LYS A 110 -19.06 24.15 -6.49
C LYS A 110 -18.19 25.29 -5.97
N ALA A 111 -16.86 25.16 -5.90
CA ALA A 111 -16.07 26.34 -5.54
C ALA A 111 -16.15 27.38 -6.68
N VAL A 112 -15.92 26.93 -7.91
CA VAL A 112 -16.07 27.75 -9.12
C VAL A 112 -16.94 27.04 -10.16
N GLU A 113 -17.80 27.80 -10.83
CA GLU A 113 -18.56 27.37 -11.99
C GLU A 113 -18.31 28.31 -13.17
N ILE A 114 -17.92 27.77 -14.32
CA ILE A 114 -17.85 28.48 -15.60
C ILE A 114 -19.03 27.99 -16.45
N ARG A 115 -19.94 28.89 -16.82
CA ARG A 115 -21.10 28.55 -17.64
C ARG A 115 -21.64 29.77 -18.38
N THR A 116 -22.49 29.51 -19.37
CA THR A 116 -23.19 30.61 -20.04
C THR A 116 -24.21 31.28 -19.12
N PRO A 117 -24.39 32.60 -19.25
CA PRO A 117 -25.53 33.32 -18.69
C PRO A 117 -26.86 32.86 -19.30
N SER A 118 -27.97 33.29 -18.69
CA SER A 118 -29.33 32.86 -19.05
C SER A 118 -29.82 33.38 -20.41
N ASP A 119 -29.20 34.41 -20.94
CA ASP A 119 -29.45 34.96 -22.28
C ASP A 119 -28.71 34.20 -23.39
N GLY A 120 -27.83 33.26 -23.01
CA GLY A 120 -27.09 32.41 -23.94
C GLY A 120 -25.83 33.04 -24.53
N GLU A 121 -25.33 34.15 -23.96
CA GLU A 121 -24.06 34.72 -24.40
C GLU A 121 -22.89 33.74 -24.23
N THR A 122 -21.90 33.86 -25.11
CA THR A 122 -20.70 33.03 -25.09
C THR A 122 -19.76 33.46 -23.98
N VAL A 123 -19.21 32.48 -23.27
CA VAL A 123 -18.21 32.68 -22.21
C VAL A 123 -16.90 32.06 -22.66
N THR A 124 -15.93 32.88 -23.06
CA THR A 124 -14.63 32.44 -23.60
C THR A 124 -13.49 33.23 -22.99
N GLY A 125 -12.26 32.70 -23.05
CA GLY A 125 -11.08 33.37 -22.50
C GLY A 125 -11.06 33.42 -20.97
N THR A 126 -11.75 32.49 -20.29
CA THR A 126 -11.69 32.41 -18.82
C THR A 126 -10.35 31.85 -18.38
N ARG A 127 -9.68 32.47 -17.41
CA ARG A 127 -8.41 32.00 -16.86
C ARG A 127 -8.49 31.85 -15.35
N ILE A 128 -8.11 30.69 -14.83
CA ILE A 128 -7.95 30.45 -13.39
C ILE A 128 -6.49 30.04 -13.17
N GLU A 129 -5.73 30.83 -12.43
CA GLU A 129 -4.30 30.56 -12.25
C GLU A 129 -3.82 30.71 -10.80
N ARG A 130 -2.99 29.77 -10.35
CA ARG A 130 -2.43 29.75 -8.99
C ARG A 130 -3.48 29.87 -7.89
N CYS A 131 -4.69 29.36 -8.13
CA CYS A 131 -5.77 29.37 -7.15
C CYS A 131 -5.76 28.09 -6.29
N VAL A 132 -6.36 28.16 -5.11
CA VAL A 132 -6.82 26.98 -4.36
C VAL A 132 -8.34 26.92 -4.45
N LEU A 133 -8.87 25.87 -5.06
CA LEU A 133 -10.30 25.65 -5.21
C LEU A 133 -10.71 24.47 -4.33
N ASP A 134 -11.42 24.74 -3.24
CA ASP A 134 -11.90 23.73 -2.31
C ASP A 134 -13.41 23.53 -2.44
N GLY A 135 -13.79 22.50 -3.19
CA GLY A 135 -15.18 22.08 -3.36
C GLY A 135 -15.72 21.22 -2.21
N GLY A 136 -14.91 20.93 -1.18
CA GLY A 136 -15.25 19.97 -0.14
C GLY A 136 -15.57 18.59 -0.72
N LYS A 137 -16.81 18.11 -0.51
CA LYS A 137 -17.28 16.83 -1.06
C LYS A 137 -17.85 16.92 -2.48
N ALA A 138 -17.92 18.12 -3.06
CA ALA A 138 -18.48 18.38 -4.38
C ALA A 138 -17.36 18.69 -5.41
N SER A 139 -17.73 19.26 -6.56
CA SER A 139 -16.76 19.71 -7.56
C SER A 139 -16.06 20.99 -7.11
N SER A 140 -14.73 21.00 -7.14
CA SER A 140 -13.94 22.21 -6.94
C SER A 140 -14.14 23.17 -8.10
N LEU A 141 -14.13 22.64 -9.33
CA LEU A 141 -14.36 23.40 -10.54
C LEU A 141 -15.33 22.66 -11.45
N TYR A 142 -16.38 23.35 -11.88
CA TYR A 142 -17.29 22.88 -12.93
C TYR A 142 -17.23 23.82 -14.11
N ILE A 143 -17.10 23.27 -15.30
CA ILE A 143 -17.11 23.97 -16.57
C ILE A 143 -18.22 23.33 -17.39
N GLY A 144 -19.30 24.05 -17.68
CA GLY A 144 -20.38 23.45 -18.44
C GLY A 144 -21.43 24.40 -18.99
N SER A 145 -21.65 24.28 -20.29
CA SER A 145 -22.72 24.82 -21.13
C SER A 145 -22.19 24.86 -22.57
N PRO A 146 -23.03 24.65 -23.61
CA PRO A 146 -22.58 24.67 -25.01
C PRO A 146 -22.01 26.02 -25.47
N GLY A 147 -22.30 27.12 -24.78
CA GLY A 147 -21.73 28.43 -25.10
C GLY A 147 -20.42 28.75 -24.37
N VAL A 148 -19.80 27.79 -23.68
CA VAL A 148 -18.46 27.98 -23.11
C VAL A 148 -17.42 27.71 -24.21
N GLY A 149 -16.54 28.69 -24.46
CA GLY A 149 -15.44 28.63 -25.42
C GLY A 149 -14.12 28.24 -24.76
N THR A 150 -13.06 29.02 -25.00
CA THR A 150 -11.73 28.77 -24.43
C THR A 150 -11.69 29.01 -22.92
N TYR A 151 -10.89 28.20 -22.23
CA TYR A 151 -10.56 28.38 -20.82
C TYR A 151 -9.14 27.88 -20.53
N GLU A 152 -8.48 28.48 -19.55
CA GLU A 152 -7.14 28.13 -19.08
C GLU A 152 -7.16 27.90 -17.56
N ILE A 153 -6.84 26.69 -17.11
CA ILE A 153 -6.71 26.35 -15.68
C ILE A 153 -5.25 26.00 -15.41
N LEU A 154 -4.53 26.86 -14.70
CA LEU A 154 -3.06 26.84 -14.65
C LEU A 154 -2.54 26.82 -13.20
N ASP A 155 -1.56 25.97 -12.92
CA ASP A 155 -0.78 25.98 -11.68
C ASP A 155 -1.63 26.05 -10.38
N SER A 156 -2.84 25.49 -10.41
CA SER A 156 -3.83 25.60 -9.34
C SER A 156 -3.96 24.30 -8.56
N THR A 157 -4.41 24.39 -7.32
CA THR A 157 -4.72 23.22 -6.48
C THR A 157 -6.23 23.08 -6.37
N LEU A 158 -6.75 21.93 -6.77
CA LEU A 158 -8.18 21.61 -6.76
C LEU A 158 -8.43 20.52 -5.72
N HIS A 159 -9.17 20.82 -4.65
CA HIS A 159 -9.65 19.86 -3.67
C HIS A 159 -11.10 19.48 -3.98
N GLY A 160 -11.31 18.30 -4.56
CA GLY A 160 -12.58 17.88 -5.15
C GLY A 160 -12.47 17.63 -6.66
N SER A 161 -13.59 17.30 -7.30
CA SER A 161 -13.58 16.93 -8.73
C SER A 161 -13.48 18.15 -9.66
N LEU A 162 -12.78 17.97 -10.77
CA LEU A 162 -12.82 18.86 -11.93
C LEU A 162 -13.82 18.30 -12.94
N ALA A 163 -14.92 19.01 -13.18
CA ALA A 163 -15.96 18.58 -14.10
C ALA A 163 -15.96 19.44 -15.38
N ILE A 164 -15.78 18.80 -16.53
CA ILE A 164 -15.93 19.36 -17.88
C ILE A 164 -17.17 18.71 -18.48
N ALA A 165 -18.23 19.48 -18.62
CA ALA A 165 -19.57 18.93 -18.81
C ALA A 165 -20.37 19.71 -19.85
N ASN A 166 -21.45 19.10 -20.33
CA ASN A 166 -22.54 19.78 -21.02
C ASN A 166 -22.10 20.74 -22.15
N GLY A 167 -21.20 20.28 -23.02
CA GLY A 167 -20.70 21.07 -24.15
C GLY A 167 -19.66 22.14 -23.82
N ALA A 168 -19.00 22.07 -22.67
CA ALA A 168 -17.85 22.91 -22.39
C ALA A 168 -16.80 22.85 -23.52
N GLY A 169 -16.40 24.02 -24.03
CA GLY A 169 -15.47 24.15 -25.15
C GLY A 169 -16.13 24.19 -26.53
N ASN A 170 -17.44 23.89 -26.65
CA ASN A 170 -18.11 23.83 -27.95
C ASN A 170 -18.25 25.20 -28.64
N ALA A 171 -18.08 26.30 -27.93
CA ALA A 171 -18.10 27.64 -28.53
C ALA A 171 -16.72 28.13 -29.00
N MET A 172 -15.69 27.27 -28.96
CA MET A 172 -14.37 27.60 -29.50
C MET A 172 -14.41 27.74 -31.03
N GLU A 173 -13.69 28.72 -31.55
CA GLU A 173 -13.46 28.91 -32.98
C GLU A 173 -12.34 27.97 -33.50
N ASP A 174 -12.28 27.78 -34.81
CA ASP A 174 -11.25 26.94 -35.46
C ASP A 174 -9.83 27.34 -35.02
N GLY A 175 -9.08 26.38 -34.47
CA GLY A 175 -7.70 26.57 -34.01
C GLY A 175 -7.56 27.10 -32.59
N GLN A 176 -8.66 27.40 -31.90
CA GLN A 176 -8.65 27.66 -30.47
C GLN A 176 -8.56 26.36 -29.66
N GLN A 177 -8.10 26.47 -28.42
CA GLN A 177 -7.93 25.33 -27.53
C GLN A 177 -8.13 25.76 -26.07
N ALA A 178 -8.79 24.90 -25.29
CA ALA A 178 -8.83 25.01 -23.85
C ALA A 178 -7.64 24.25 -23.24
N VAL A 179 -7.08 24.77 -22.15
CA VAL A 179 -5.84 24.28 -21.54
C VAL A 179 -6.04 24.06 -20.05
N ILE A 180 -5.58 22.91 -19.55
CA ILE A 180 -5.48 22.61 -18.12
C ILE A 180 -4.05 22.14 -17.88
N ASP A 181 -3.20 22.97 -17.28
CA ASP A 181 -1.77 22.72 -17.18
C ASP A 181 -1.18 22.98 -15.79
N GLY A 182 -0.27 22.10 -15.34
CA GLY A 182 0.49 22.32 -14.11
C GLY A 182 -0.30 22.23 -12.79
N ASN A 183 -1.54 21.72 -12.81
CA ASN A 183 -2.41 21.70 -11.63
C ASN A 183 -2.18 20.50 -10.71
N VAL A 184 -2.52 20.64 -9.43
CA VAL A 184 -2.67 19.53 -8.49
C VAL A 184 -4.16 19.27 -8.27
N ILE A 185 -4.65 18.12 -8.73
CA ILE A 185 -6.06 17.72 -8.63
C ILE A 185 -6.18 16.64 -7.56
N ASN A 186 -6.57 17.05 -6.35
CA ASN A 186 -6.89 16.20 -5.20
C ASN A 186 -8.33 15.66 -5.33
N GLY A 187 -8.56 14.91 -6.39
CA GLY A 187 -9.84 14.34 -6.78
C GLY A 187 -9.70 13.67 -8.15
N PHE A 188 -10.80 13.59 -8.89
CA PHE A 188 -10.82 13.03 -10.24
C PHE A 188 -11.29 14.06 -11.26
N VAL A 189 -10.95 13.82 -12.52
CA VAL A 189 -11.44 14.59 -13.67
C VAL A 189 -12.67 13.89 -14.24
N LEU A 190 -13.75 14.63 -14.40
CA LEU A 190 -14.99 14.13 -14.97
C LEU A 190 -15.25 14.84 -16.30
N VAL A 191 -15.29 14.10 -17.40
CA VAL A 191 -15.65 14.60 -18.71
C VAL A 191 -17.00 14.00 -19.12
N THR A 192 -18.05 14.83 -19.12
CA THR A 192 -19.42 14.41 -19.43
C THR A 192 -19.90 15.05 -20.71
N GLY A 193 -20.03 14.21 -21.74
CA GLY A 193 -20.76 14.56 -22.95
C GLY A 193 -22.27 14.42 -22.74
N ARG A 194 -22.99 14.07 -23.80
CA ARG A 194 -24.44 14.01 -23.76
C ARG A 194 -24.88 12.84 -22.87
N ARG A 195 -25.83 13.09 -21.96
CA ARG A 195 -26.47 12.09 -21.10
C ARG A 195 -27.99 12.20 -21.17
N ASN A 196 -28.70 11.13 -20.78
CA ASN A 196 -30.17 11.16 -20.58
C ASN A 196 -30.54 11.83 -19.24
N THR A 197 -29.82 12.89 -18.87
CA THR A 197 -30.08 13.70 -17.69
C THR A 197 -30.65 15.04 -18.13
N GLY A 198 -31.35 15.74 -17.23
CA GLY A 198 -31.74 17.13 -17.49
C GLY A 198 -30.57 18.12 -17.49
N TRP A 199 -29.33 17.66 -17.26
CA TRP A 199 -28.17 18.51 -16.93
C TRP A 199 -27.13 18.53 -18.05
N ASP A 200 -26.71 17.35 -18.51
CA ASP A 200 -25.67 17.19 -19.52
C ASP A 200 -26.31 16.87 -20.87
N LEU A 201 -26.90 17.88 -21.50
CA LEU A 201 -27.70 17.73 -22.74
C LEU A 201 -26.85 17.79 -24.01
N HIS A 202 -25.62 18.28 -23.90
CA HIS A 202 -24.74 18.55 -25.03
C HIS A 202 -23.47 17.68 -24.98
N PRO A 203 -23.02 17.13 -26.12
CA PRO A 203 -21.74 16.43 -26.22
C PRO A 203 -20.56 17.38 -26.02
N ILE A 204 -19.39 16.85 -25.68
CA ILE A 204 -18.13 17.59 -25.73
C ILE A 204 -17.52 17.37 -27.11
N GLU A 205 -17.45 18.41 -27.94
CA GLU A 205 -16.88 18.34 -29.30
C GLU A 205 -15.37 18.70 -29.30
N HIS A 206 -14.91 19.41 -28.26
CA HIS A 206 -13.52 19.82 -28.12
C HIS A 206 -12.99 19.55 -26.71
N LEU A 207 -12.22 18.48 -26.56
CA LEU A 207 -11.53 18.16 -25.30
C LEU A 207 -10.42 19.19 -25.02
N PRO A 208 -10.23 19.61 -23.77
CA PRO A 208 -9.09 20.45 -23.41
C PRO A 208 -7.78 19.66 -23.54
N VAL A 209 -6.69 20.36 -23.83
CA VAL A 209 -5.35 19.81 -23.64
C VAL A 209 -5.03 19.84 -22.16
N MET A 210 -4.74 18.66 -21.61
CA MET A 210 -4.38 18.48 -20.22
C MET A 210 -2.94 18.00 -20.15
N THR A 211 -2.05 18.79 -19.56
CA THR A 211 -0.62 18.46 -19.42
C THR A 211 -0.08 18.91 -18.07
N GLY A 212 1.05 18.36 -17.64
CA GLY A 212 1.74 18.78 -16.41
C GLY A 212 0.94 18.62 -15.11
N ASN A 213 -0.27 18.05 -15.14
CA ASN A 213 -1.12 17.95 -13.95
C ASN A 213 -0.71 16.74 -13.10
N THR A 214 -0.82 16.87 -11.79
CA THR A 214 -0.77 15.76 -10.85
C THR A 214 -2.19 15.43 -10.41
N ILE A 215 -2.68 14.23 -10.74
CA ILE A 215 -4.06 13.82 -10.43
C ILE A 215 -4.02 12.67 -9.42
N HIS A 216 -4.58 12.90 -8.24
CA HIS A 216 -4.54 11.92 -7.14
C HIS A 216 -5.69 10.90 -7.18
N GLY A 217 -6.72 11.15 -7.99
CA GLY A 217 -7.91 10.32 -8.10
C GLY A 217 -8.82 10.36 -6.88
N ALA A 218 -9.96 9.69 -7.00
CA ALA A 218 -10.87 9.43 -5.90
C ALA A 218 -11.37 7.99 -5.94
N ASP A 219 -11.77 7.49 -4.78
CA ASP A 219 -12.37 6.17 -4.66
C ASP A 219 -13.71 6.11 -5.39
N TYR A 220 -13.85 5.09 -6.23
CA TYR A 220 -15.05 4.81 -6.99
C TYR A 220 -15.38 3.32 -6.86
N ALA A 221 -16.54 3.03 -6.27
CA ALA A 221 -16.98 1.65 -6.07
C ALA A 221 -17.90 1.19 -7.21
N GLU A 222 -17.53 0.09 -7.87
CA GLU A 222 -18.34 -0.56 -8.90
C GLU A 222 -18.39 -2.07 -8.66
N ASN A 223 -19.59 -2.65 -8.70
CA ASN A 223 -19.81 -4.08 -8.50
C ASN A 223 -19.13 -4.64 -7.22
N GLY A 224 -19.15 -3.84 -6.14
CA GLY A 224 -18.55 -4.19 -4.85
C GLY A 224 -17.03 -4.08 -4.79
N VAL A 225 -16.37 -3.52 -5.81
CA VAL A 225 -14.92 -3.28 -5.83
C VAL A 225 -14.66 -1.79 -5.84
N THR A 226 -13.73 -1.32 -5.02
CA THR A 226 -13.34 0.08 -5.02
C THR A 226 -12.07 0.29 -5.84
N HIS A 227 -12.14 1.19 -6.82
CA HIS A 227 -11.07 1.60 -7.72
C HIS A 227 -10.61 3.01 -7.40
N ARG A 228 -9.35 3.34 -7.71
CA ARG A 228 -8.86 4.73 -7.59
C ARG A 228 -8.95 5.46 -8.93
N MET A 229 -10.10 6.09 -9.19
CA MET A 229 -10.44 6.71 -10.47
C MET A 229 -9.72 8.06 -10.67
N ILE A 230 -8.99 8.21 -11.78
CA ILE A 230 -8.24 9.41 -12.16
C ILE A 230 -9.07 10.32 -13.06
N VAL A 231 -9.59 9.75 -14.16
CA VAL A 231 -10.45 10.43 -15.12
C VAL A 231 -11.61 9.52 -15.50
N LEU A 232 -12.78 10.12 -15.73
CA LEU A 232 -13.97 9.43 -16.22
C LEU A 232 -14.53 10.15 -17.44
N TYR A 233 -14.58 9.46 -18.57
CA TYR A 233 -15.29 9.90 -19.77
C TYR A 233 -16.66 9.24 -19.85
N SER A 234 -17.68 9.99 -20.26
CA SER A 234 -19.02 9.41 -20.47
C SER A 234 -19.80 10.19 -21.54
N ASP A 235 -20.48 9.47 -22.42
CA ASP A 235 -21.43 9.98 -23.40
C ASP A 235 -22.46 8.87 -23.75
N LEU A 236 -23.64 9.25 -24.24
CA LEU A 236 -24.63 8.33 -24.82
C LEU A 236 -24.14 7.72 -26.14
N ASP A 237 -23.30 8.44 -26.88
CA ASP A 237 -22.69 7.98 -28.11
C ASP A 237 -21.24 7.54 -27.85
N TRP A 238 -21.02 6.22 -27.89
CA TRP A 238 -19.71 5.64 -27.64
C TRP A 238 -18.65 6.05 -28.67
N GLN A 239 -19.07 6.48 -29.86
CA GLN A 239 -18.15 6.97 -30.90
C GLN A 239 -17.56 8.35 -30.57
N ARG A 240 -18.10 9.01 -29.54
CA ARG A 240 -17.62 10.32 -29.04
C ARG A 240 -16.73 10.21 -27.81
N LEU A 241 -16.54 8.99 -27.30
CA LEU A 241 -15.56 8.76 -26.26
C LEU A 241 -14.16 8.87 -26.86
N PRO A 242 -13.16 9.33 -26.07
CA PRO A 242 -11.79 9.38 -26.53
C PRO A 242 -11.34 7.99 -26.97
N ASP A 243 -10.61 7.94 -28.08
CA ASP A 243 -9.99 6.71 -28.52
C ASP A 243 -8.73 6.38 -27.68
N GLU A 244 -8.04 5.31 -28.07
CA GLU A 244 -6.83 4.87 -27.35
C GLU A 244 -5.71 5.91 -27.42
N GLU A 245 -5.54 6.57 -28.56
CA GLU A 245 -4.49 7.59 -28.75
C GLU A 245 -4.77 8.82 -27.87
N ASP A 246 -6.03 9.23 -27.77
CA ASP A 246 -6.44 10.35 -26.93
C ASP A 246 -6.22 10.07 -25.43
N ILE A 247 -6.53 8.85 -24.98
CA ILE A 247 -6.27 8.43 -23.59
C ILE A 247 -4.77 8.37 -23.32
N ASP A 248 -3.99 7.76 -24.21
CA ASP A 248 -2.53 7.67 -24.06
C ASP A 248 -1.90 9.06 -24.01
N ARG A 249 -2.39 10.01 -24.82
CA ARG A 249 -1.96 11.41 -24.79
C ARG A 249 -2.30 12.08 -23.45
N PHE A 250 -3.48 11.82 -22.90
CA PHE A 250 -3.86 12.29 -21.57
C PHE A 250 -2.94 11.70 -20.48
N VAL A 251 -2.67 10.39 -20.50
CA VAL A 251 -1.80 9.73 -19.52
C VAL A 251 -0.37 10.25 -19.60
N ALA A 252 0.21 10.31 -20.81
CA ALA A 252 1.56 10.79 -21.02
C ALA A 252 1.73 12.27 -20.61
N GLY A 253 0.68 13.06 -20.73
CA GLY A 253 0.68 14.48 -20.37
C GLY A 253 0.64 14.76 -18.85
N ASN A 254 0.04 13.90 -18.02
CA ASN A 254 -0.42 14.24 -16.66
C ASN A 254 0.19 13.38 -15.54
N ALA A 255 1.51 13.13 -15.63
CA ALA A 255 2.38 12.36 -14.72
C ALA A 255 2.77 10.96 -15.29
N PRO A 256 3.98 10.84 -15.87
CA PRO A 256 4.42 9.66 -16.62
C PRO A 256 4.92 8.47 -15.77
N ASP A 257 4.95 8.57 -14.43
CA ASP A 257 5.49 7.51 -13.55
C ASP A 257 4.43 6.51 -13.02
N SER A 258 3.22 6.51 -13.59
CA SER A 258 2.04 6.54 -12.71
C SER A 258 1.30 5.23 -12.41
N GLY A 259 1.70 4.08 -12.95
CA GLY A 259 1.02 2.80 -12.66
C GLY A 259 -0.48 2.84 -13.02
N TRP A 260 -0.83 3.69 -13.98
CA TRP A 260 -2.20 3.92 -14.42
C TRP A 260 -2.67 2.79 -15.33
N ILE A 261 -3.90 2.33 -15.13
CA ILE A 261 -4.51 1.22 -15.85
C ILE A 261 -5.81 1.69 -16.48
N ARG A 262 -5.96 1.44 -17.77
CA ARG A 262 -7.22 1.68 -18.50
C ARG A 262 -8.24 0.62 -18.09
N ILE A 263 -9.41 1.08 -17.66
CA ILE A 263 -10.57 0.22 -17.43
C ILE A 263 -11.71 0.73 -18.29
N ALA A 264 -12.29 -0.17 -19.08
CA ALA A 264 -13.60 0.08 -19.67
C ALA A 264 -14.67 -0.40 -18.69
N PHE A 265 -15.47 0.53 -18.19
CA PHE A 265 -16.69 0.22 -17.48
C PHE A 265 -17.82 0.18 -18.51
N THR A 266 -18.29 -1.02 -18.83
CA THR A 266 -19.51 -1.22 -19.62
C THR A 266 -20.68 -1.42 -18.67
N ASN A 267 -21.64 -0.50 -18.67
CA ASN A 267 -22.91 -0.72 -17.97
C ASN A 267 -23.97 -1.35 -18.88
N GLY A 268 -24.55 -2.45 -18.39
CA GLY A 268 -25.95 -2.88 -18.52
C GLY A 268 -26.61 -2.90 -19.90
N ASP A 269 -26.97 -4.11 -20.34
CA ASP A 269 -27.91 -4.41 -21.42
C ASP A 269 -29.11 -3.42 -21.47
N PRO A 270 -29.38 -2.77 -22.63
CA PRO A 270 -30.51 -1.85 -22.79
C PRO A 270 -31.90 -2.43 -22.54
N ASP A 271 -32.03 -3.75 -22.39
CA ASP A 271 -33.33 -4.44 -22.30
C ASP A 271 -33.73 -4.92 -20.87
N GLY A 272 -33.04 -4.51 -19.80
CA GLY A 272 -33.32 -4.96 -18.42
C GLY A 272 -34.35 -4.11 -17.64
N GLY A 273 -35.55 -4.65 -17.39
CA GLY A 273 -36.73 -3.93 -16.88
C GLY A 273 -36.69 -3.29 -15.48
N VAL A 274 -37.64 -2.35 -15.32
CA VAL A 274 -38.24 -1.74 -14.10
C VAL A 274 -37.35 -0.99 -13.10
N ASN A 275 -37.31 0.34 -13.30
CA ASN A 275 -37.17 1.42 -12.29
C ASN A 275 -36.11 1.24 -11.18
N SER A 276 -34.92 1.84 -11.37
CA SER A 276 -34.49 3.05 -10.62
C SER A 276 -32.99 3.38 -10.79
N HIS A 277 -32.56 3.73 -12.02
CA HIS A 277 -31.60 4.81 -12.36
C HIS A 277 -31.20 4.65 -13.86
N PRO A 278 -31.54 5.60 -14.76
CA PRO A 278 -31.43 5.41 -16.21
C PRO A 278 -30.08 5.91 -16.75
N TYR A 279 -28.97 5.27 -16.40
CA TYR A 279 -27.68 5.63 -16.98
C TYR A 279 -27.18 4.53 -17.92
N TYR A 280 -27.17 4.86 -19.21
CA TYR A 280 -26.29 4.25 -20.18
C TYR A 280 -24.99 5.02 -20.15
N THR A 281 -23.90 4.37 -19.77
CA THR A 281 -22.57 4.95 -19.87
C THR A 281 -21.62 3.89 -20.38
N ASN A 282 -20.99 4.15 -21.53
CA ASN A 282 -19.68 3.59 -21.79
C ASN A 282 -18.71 4.51 -21.06
N CYS A 283 -18.22 4.03 -19.93
CA CYS A 283 -17.29 4.77 -19.09
C CYS A 283 -15.91 4.25 -19.42
N VAL A 284 -15.00 5.12 -19.85
CA VAL A 284 -13.58 4.77 -19.88
C VAL A 284 -12.91 5.49 -18.73
N GLY A 285 -12.42 4.69 -17.79
CA GLY A 285 -11.67 5.15 -16.64
C GLY A 285 -10.18 4.90 -16.83
N VAL A 286 -9.37 5.80 -16.30
CA VAL A 286 -7.97 5.48 -15.97
C VAL A 286 -7.92 5.38 -14.45
N VAL A 287 -7.42 4.28 -13.92
CA VAL A 287 -7.29 4.04 -12.48
C VAL A 287 -5.84 3.87 -12.09
N ARG A 288 -5.55 3.92 -10.79
CA ARG A 288 -4.23 3.56 -10.24
C ARG A 288 -4.38 2.40 -9.25
N ASP A 289 -4.85 1.28 -9.76
CA ASP A 289 -5.12 0.08 -8.96
C ASP A 289 -3.81 -0.71 -8.72
N PRO A 290 -3.42 -0.97 -7.46
CA PRO A 290 -2.16 -1.66 -7.16
C PRO A 290 -2.16 -3.16 -7.46
N VAL A 291 -3.33 -3.78 -7.62
CA VAL A 291 -3.47 -5.23 -7.64
C VAL A 291 -4.36 -5.68 -8.78
N GLY A 292 -3.97 -6.74 -9.49
CA GLY A 292 -4.78 -7.45 -10.47
C GLY A 292 -5.09 -8.87 -10.00
N VAL A 293 -6.25 -9.40 -10.37
CA VAL A 293 -6.59 -10.82 -10.26
C VAL A 293 -6.84 -11.33 -11.68
N THR A 294 -6.14 -12.40 -12.05
CA THR A 294 -6.27 -12.99 -13.39
C THR A 294 -7.08 -14.28 -13.27
N ASP A 295 -8.25 -14.31 -13.90
CA ASP A 295 -9.11 -15.50 -13.90
C ASP A 295 -8.50 -16.66 -14.72
N ALA A 296 -9.12 -17.83 -14.65
CA ALA A 296 -8.66 -19.03 -15.35
C ALA A 296 -8.63 -18.90 -16.88
N ASP A 297 -9.39 -17.94 -17.44
CA ASP A 297 -9.45 -17.66 -18.88
C ASP A 297 -8.38 -16.63 -19.30
N GLY A 298 -7.61 -16.09 -18.35
CA GLY A 298 -6.55 -15.12 -18.58
C GLY A 298 -7.02 -13.67 -18.60
N ASN A 299 -8.28 -13.40 -18.21
CA ASN A 299 -8.77 -12.02 -18.11
C ASN A 299 -8.33 -11.42 -16.78
N MET A 300 -7.76 -10.22 -16.83
CA MET A 300 -7.33 -9.49 -15.65
C MET A 300 -8.43 -8.52 -15.20
N ARG A 301 -8.77 -8.59 -13.91
CA ARG A 301 -9.55 -7.57 -13.20
C ARG A 301 -8.66 -6.87 -12.20
N THR A 302 -8.71 -5.55 -12.10
CA THR A 302 -7.89 -4.77 -11.16
C THR A 302 -8.69 -4.26 -9.97
N PHE A 303 -7.99 -3.93 -8.89
CA PHE A 303 -8.55 -3.56 -7.60
C PHE A 303 -7.73 -2.44 -6.97
N GLY A 304 -8.41 -1.39 -6.49
CA GLY A 304 -7.79 -0.29 -5.75
C GLY A 304 -7.30 -0.70 -4.37
N TYR A 305 -7.96 -1.68 -3.76
CA TYR A 305 -7.66 -2.19 -2.43
C TYR A 305 -7.23 -3.67 -2.48
N PRO A 306 -6.07 -4.04 -1.89
CA PRO A 306 -5.60 -5.43 -1.89
C PRO A 306 -6.59 -6.39 -1.23
N GLN A 307 -7.29 -5.96 -0.17
CA GLN A 307 -8.27 -6.81 0.53
C GLN A 307 -9.41 -7.28 -0.40
N ASP A 308 -9.90 -6.40 -1.28
CA ASP A 308 -10.94 -6.72 -2.26
C ASP A 308 -10.43 -7.73 -3.29
N ALA A 309 -9.17 -7.58 -3.72
CA ALA A 309 -8.53 -8.52 -4.64
C ALA A 309 -8.40 -9.91 -4.01
N LEU A 310 -7.96 -10.00 -2.75
CA LEU A 310 -7.86 -11.27 -2.03
C LEU A 310 -9.23 -11.95 -1.91
N GLY A 311 -10.28 -11.20 -1.55
CA GLY A 311 -11.63 -11.73 -1.44
C GLY A 311 -12.17 -12.25 -2.77
N TYR A 312 -11.93 -11.53 -3.87
CA TYR A 312 -12.33 -11.96 -5.21
C TYR A 312 -11.54 -13.19 -5.69
N ALA A 313 -10.23 -13.21 -5.47
CA ALA A 313 -9.37 -14.34 -5.80
C ALA A 313 -9.78 -15.61 -5.05
N ALA A 314 -10.08 -15.50 -3.75
CA ALA A 314 -10.57 -16.62 -2.95
C ALA A 314 -11.89 -17.21 -3.47
N GLN A 315 -12.82 -16.36 -3.93
CA GLN A 315 -14.10 -16.80 -4.49
C GLN A 315 -13.96 -17.50 -5.85
N THR A 316 -12.96 -17.10 -6.64
CA THR A 316 -12.75 -17.57 -8.01
C THR A 316 -11.68 -18.66 -8.14
N GLY A 317 -10.85 -18.85 -7.11
CA GLY A 317 -9.67 -19.70 -7.15
C GLY A 317 -8.55 -19.14 -8.03
N ALA A 318 -8.57 -17.83 -8.32
CA ALA A 318 -7.63 -17.15 -9.19
C ALA A 318 -6.36 -16.69 -8.43
N ASP A 319 -5.30 -16.41 -9.18
CA ASP A 319 -4.06 -15.84 -8.63
C ASP A 319 -4.14 -14.31 -8.60
N VAL A 320 -3.65 -13.73 -7.50
CA VAL A 320 -3.48 -12.29 -7.32
C VAL A 320 -2.12 -11.89 -7.83
N LYS A 321 -2.01 -10.73 -8.47
CA LYS A 321 -0.78 -10.21 -9.07
C LYS A 321 -0.58 -8.74 -8.69
N LEU A 322 0.59 -8.37 -8.19
CA LEU A 322 0.93 -6.97 -7.96
C LEU A 322 1.26 -6.26 -9.28
N LEU A 323 0.79 -5.03 -9.41
CA LEU A 323 0.96 -4.19 -10.60
C LEU A 323 1.84 -2.95 -10.34
N GLN A 324 2.10 -2.66 -9.07
CA GLN A 324 3.03 -1.63 -8.58
C GLN A 324 3.38 -1.95 -7.12
N ASP A 325 4.36 -1.24 -6.57
CA ASP A 325 4.68 -1.31 -5.14
C ASP A 325 3.48 -0.90 -4.29
N LEU A 326 3.28 -1.62 -3.20
CA LEU A 326 2.18 -1.43 -2.27
C LEU A 326 2.71 -0.95 -0.92
N THR A 327 2.26 0.22 -0.48
CA THR A 327 2.51 0.72 0.89
C THR A 327 1.24 0.62 1.71
N LEU A 328 1.32 -0.07 2.85
CA LEU A 328 0.22 -0.40 3.74
C LEU A 328 0.34 0.41 5.02
N THR A 329 -0.69 1.20 5.33
CA THR A 329 -0.85 1.88 6.62
C THR A 329 -1.64 1.05 7.63
N GLU A 330 -2.23 -0.05 7.18
CA GLU A 330 -2.92 -1.06 7.99
C GLU A 330 -2.50 -2.46 7.50
N THR A 331 -2.37 -3.42 8.42
CA THR A 331 -1.90 -4.75 8.08
C THR A 331 -2.86 -5.49 7.15
N LEU A 332 -2.35 -6.09 6.07
CA LEU A 332 -3.14 -6.91 5.15
C LEU A 332 -3.50 -8.25 5.82
N THR A 333 -4.78 -8.52 6.01
CA THR A 333 -5.25 -9.75 6.67
C THR A 333 -5.72 -10.78 5.64
N VAL A 334 -5.14 -11.98 5.70
CA VAL A 334 -5.49 -13.11 4.84
C VAL A 334 -6.31 -14.13 5.63
N GLU A 335 -7.56 -14.33 5.22
CA GLU A 335 -8.50 -15.25 5.87
C GLU A 335 -8.86 -16.47 5.00
N GLU A 336 -8.35 -16.51 3.76
CA GLU A 336 -8.68 -17.49 2.74
C GLU A 336 -7.42 -18.06 2.08
N THR A 337 -7.59 -19.15 1.32
CA THR A 337 -6.47 -19.73 0.55
C THR A 337 -6.28 -18.98 -0.77
N VAL A 338 -5.12 -18.34 -0.93
CA VAL A 338 -4.81 -17.46 -2.06
C VAL A 338 -3.32 -17.51 -2.43
N THR A 339 -3.04 -17.29 -3.71
CA THR A 339 -1.68 -17.06 -4.23
C THR A 339 -1.52 -15.60 -4.61
N VAL A 340 -0.42 -14.99 -4.21
CA VAL A 340 -0.02 -13.64 -4.62
C VAL A 340 1.32 -13.72 -5.35
N ASP A 341 1.32 -13.37 -6.64
CA ASP A 341 2.51 -13.10 -7.46
C ASP A 341 2.96 -11.65 -7.23
N LEU A 342 4.13 -11.51 -6.60
CA LEU A 342 4.75 -10.21 -6.32
C LEU A 342 5.20 -9.50 -7.61
N ASN A 343 5.41 -10.24 -8.71
CA ASN A 343 5.64 -9.68 -10.05
C ASN A 343 6.70 -8.57 -10.14
N GLY A 344 7.75 -8.66 -9.32
CA GLY A 344 8.84 -7.69 -9.25
C GLY A 344 8.57 -6.47 -8.36
N PHE A 345 7.43 -6.41 -7.68
CA PHE A 345 7.01 -5.31 -6.81
C PHE A 345 7.06 -5.68 -5.33
N ASP A 346 7.15 -4.65 -4.50
CA ASP A 346 7.29 -4.78 -3.05
C ASP A 346 5.96 -4.52 -2.30
N ILE A 347 5.80 -5.18 -1.16
CA ILE A 347 4.76 -4.86 -0.17
C ILE A 347 5.46 -4.30 1.07
N THR A 348 5.17 -3.06 1.43
CA THR A 348 5.76 -2.35 2.58
C THR A 348 4.70 -2.02 3.62
N GLY A 349 4.84 -2.55 4.84
CA GLY A 349 4.12 -2.07 6.01
C GLY A 349 4.78 -0.79 6.57
N ASP A 350 4.05 0.33 6.54
CA ASP A 350 4.51 1.62 7.08
C ASP A 350 4.10 1.76 8.54
N GLY A 351 5.01 1.41 9.45
CA GLY A 351 4.76 1.40 10.90
C GLY A 351 3.84 0.25 11.38
N VAL A 352 3.49 -0.68 10.50
CA VAL A 352 2.68 -1.87 10.77
C VAL A 352 3.34 -3.12 10.21
N GLY A 353 2.99 -4.30 10.73
CA GLY A 353 3.32 -5.56 10.05
C GLY A 353 2.67 -5.56 8.66
N ALA A 354 3.33 -6.14 7.66
CA ALA A 354 2.81 -6.09 6.30
C ALA A 354 1.61 -7.04 6.11
N ILE A 355 1.71 -8.27 6.62
CA ILE A 355 0.72 -9.33 6.38
C ILE A 355 0.45 -10.13 7.66
N GLU A 356 -0.82 -10.41 7.96
CA GLU A 356 -1.21 -11.48 8.90
C GLU A 356 -2.03 -12.56 8.19
N VAL A 357 -1.63 -13.82 8.33
CA VAL A 357 -2.38 -14.99 7.83
C VAL A 357 -3.18 -15.58 8.97
N HIS A 358 -4.49 -15.33 9.00
CA HIS A 358 -5.41 -15.76 10.06
C HIS A 358 -6.09 -17.09 9.76
N SER A 359 -6.17 -17.48 8.49
CA SER A 359 -6.81 -18.71 8.04
C SER A 359 -6.36 -19.06 6.62
N GLY A 360 -6.53 -20.31 6.21
CA GLY A 360 -6.18 -20.78 4.88
C GLY A 360 -4.67 -20.80 4.63
N ALA A 361 -4.29 -20.79 3.36
CA ALA A 361 -2.89 -20.73 2.94
C ALA A 361 -2.61 -19.51 2.06
N LEU A 362 -1.65 -18.69 2.46
CA LEU A 362 -1.05 -17.67 1.62
C LEU A 362 0.18 -18.24 0.91
N THR A 363 0.18 -18.21 -0.41
CA THR A 363 1.37 -18.53 -1.22
C THR A 363 1.92 -17.24 -1.84
N LEU A 364 3.14 -16.87 -1.50
CA LEU A 364 3.85 -15.76 -2.13
C LEU A 364 4.77 -16.29 -3.25
N THR A 365 4.62 -15.75 -4.45
CA THR A 365 5.41 -16.13 -5.64
C THR A 365 5.92 -14.88 -6.36
N GLY A 366 6.65 -15.06 -7.47
CA GLY A 366 7.29 -13.95 -8.18
C GLY A 366 8.52 -13.41 -7.45
N GLU A 367 9.29 -12.59 -8.16
CA GLU A 367 10.30 -11.74 -7.52
C GLU A 367 9.61 -10.59 -6.78
N GLY A 368 10.18 -10.12 -5.68
CA GLY A 368 9.63 -9.02 -4.88
C GLY A 368 9.92 -9.20 -3.39
N THR A 369 9.75 -8.11 -2.65
CA THR A 369 10.08 -8.04 -1.22
C THR A 369 8.85 -7.68 -0.40
N VAL A 370 8.55 -8.46 0.63
CA VAL A 370 7.65 -8.05 1.71
C VAL A 370 8.52 -7.50 2.85
N THR A 371 8.28 -6.27 3.25
CA THR A 371 9.05 -5.56 4.27
C THR A 371 8.14 -4.73 5.18
N ALA A 372 8.65 -4.36 6.35
CA ALA A 372 7.98 -3.43 7.25
C ALA A 372 9.02 -2.62 8.05
N GLY A 373 8.80 -1.31 8.15
CA GLY A 373 9.66 -0.39 8.89
C GLY A 373 9.07 0.01 10.23
N GLY A 374 9.93 0.38 11.19
CA GLY A 374 9.48 0.96 12.46
C GLY A 374 8.81 -0.04 13.42
N LEU A 375 9.03 -1.34 13.21
CA LEU A 375 8.55 -2.39 14.10
C LEU A 375 9.39 -2.45 15.39
N THR A 376 8.77 -2.81 16.51
CA THR A 376 9.45 -3.12 17.77
C THR A 376 9.43 -4.65 18.01
N PRO A 377 10.58 -5.34 18.06
CA PRO A 377 10.62 -6.80 18.26
C PRO A 377 10.01 -7.26 19.58
N LEU A 378 10.11 -6.42 20.63
CA LEU A 378 9.67 -6.75 21.99
C LEU A 378 8.14 -6.88 22.12
N ASP A 379 7.39 -6.31 21.18
CA ASP A 379 5.92 -6.40 21.13
C ASP A 379 5.42 -7.50 20.20
N GLY A 380 6.32 -8.36 19.68
CA GLY A 380 5.98 -9.36 18.66
C GLY A 380 5.87 -8.78 17.24
N GLY A 381 6.47 -7.60 17.00
CA GLY A 381 6.52 -6.97 15.68
C GLY A 381 7.20 -7.88 14.64
N SER A 382 6.46 -8.27 13.61
CA SER A 382 6.95 -9.09 12.51
C SER A 382 6.49 -8.52 11.17
N VAL A 383 7.26 -8.77 10.11
CA VAL A 383 6.85 -8.39 8.75
C VAL A 383 5.65 -9.23 8.33
N ILE A 384 5.74 -10.55 8.55
CA ILE A 384 4.62 -11.47 8.34
C ILE A 384 4.32 -12.23 9.62
N ARG A 385 3.06 -12.20 10.02
CA ARG A 385 2.54 -13.07 11.07
C ARG A 385 1.73 -14.21 10.47
N VAL A 386 1.92 -15.42 10.99
CA VAL A 386 1.07 -16.58 10.70
C VAL A 386 0.38 -17.00 11.99
N GLY A 387 -0.94 -17.07 11.97
CA GLY A 387 -1.76 -17.45 13.11
C GLY A 387 -2.53 -16.29 13.75
N SER A 388 -3.59 -16.65 14.48
CA SER A 388 -4.52 -15.73 15.12
C SER A 388 -4.96 -16.23 16.50
N HIS A 389 -5.29 -15.30 17.41
CA HIS A 389 -5.80 -15.63 18.74
C HIS A 389 -7.32 -15.69 18.81
N THR A 390 -8.02 -15.32 17.73
CA THR A 390 -9.47 -15.09 17.74
C THR A 390 -10.21 -16.02 16.77
N GLY A 391 -11.50 -16.21 17.03
CA GLY A 391 -12.37 -17.07 16.22
C GLY A 391 -12.26 -18.55 16.58
N GLU A 392 -12.69 -19.41 15.65
CA GLU A 392 -12.69 -20.87 15.80
C GLU A 392 -11.36 -21.50 15.37
N GLU A 393 -11.08 -22.70 15.89
CA GLU A 393 -9.89 -23.47 15.56
C GLU A 393 -9.77 -23.76 14.05
N ARG A 394 -8.64 -23.36 13.44
CA ARG A 394 -8.41 -23.49 11.98
C ARG A 394 -6.93 -23.59 11.61
N GLU A 395 -6.65 -23.87 10.35
CA GLU A 395 -5.27 -23.87 9.82
C GLU A 395 -4.89 -22.47 9.33
N ALA A 396 -3.63 -22.07 9.54
CA ALA A 396 -3.05 -20.87 8.96
C ALA A 396 -1.68 -21.22 8.37
N SER A 397 -1.47 -20.95 7.08
CA SER A 397 -0.27 -21.40 6.37
C SER A 397 0.36 -20.32 5.51
N LEU A 398 1.69 -20.23 5.55
CA LEU A 398 2.50 -19.42 4.63
C LEU A 398 3.39 -20.33 3.79
N ILE A 399 3.38 -20.11 2.49
CA ILE A 399 4.33 -20.70 1.53
C ILE A 399 5.10 -19.55 0.87
N LEU A 400 6.37 -19.38 1.25
CA LEU A 400 7.26 -18.39 0.65
C LEU A 400 7.98 -19.01 -0.55
N GLY A 401 7.57 -18.65 -1.76
CA GLY A 401 8.14 -19.12 -3.02
C GLY A 401 9.61 -18.73 -3.20
N ALA A 402 10.31 -19.45 -4.09
CA ALA A 402 11.77 -19.38 -4.20
C ALA A 402 12.35 -18.00 -4.57
N SER A 403 11.55 -17.18 -5.27
CA SER A 403 11.95 -15.84 -5.72
C SER A 403 11.50 -14.72 -4.78
N ALA A 404 10.64 -15.02 -3.81
CA ALA A 404 10.10 -14.03 -2.89
C ALA A 404 11.06 -13.81 -1.70
N THR A 405 11.17 -12.56 -1.26
CA THR A 405 11.98 -12.16 -0.12
C THR A 405 11.10 -11.56 0.97
N VAL A 406 11.37 -11.92 2.22
CA VAL A 406 10.89 -11.20 3.41
C VAL A 406 12.09 -10.49 4.03
N LEU A 407 12.02 -9.17 4.17
CA LEU A 407 13.07 -8.34 4.74
C LEU A 407 12.53 -7.65 6.00
N ALA A 408 13.09 -7.98 7.16
CA ALA A 408 12.73 -7.39 8.44
C ALA A 408 13.91 -6.58 8.99
N PRO A 409 13.99 -5.26 8.72
CA PRO A 409 15.09 -4.44 9.22
C PRO A 409 15.07 -4.30 10.75
N ASP A 410 13.87 -4.11 11.34
CA ASP A 410 13.70 -3.75 12.75
C ASP A 410 12.95 -4.81 13.58
N GLY A 411 12.57 -5.96 12.99
CA GLY A 411 11.63 -6.91 13.59
C GLY A 411 11.91 -8.38 13.26
N TYR A 412 10.96 -9.26 13.58
CA TYR A 412 10.98 -10.63 13.10
C TYR A 412 10.63 -10.69 11.61
N GLY A 413 11.27 -11.60 10.87
CA GLY A 413 10.89 -11.88 9.48
C GLY A 413 9.49 -12.48 9.40
N VAL A 414 9.39 -13.74 9.83
CA VAL A 414 8.14 -14.47 9.97
C VAL A 414 7.98 -14.95 11.40
N LEU A 415 6.85 -14.59 12.02
CA LEU A 415 6.49 -15.03 13.37
C LEU A 415 5.20 -15.86 13.33
N ALA A 416 5.28 -17.11 13.76
CA ALA A 416 4.16 -18.06 13.72
C ALA A 416 3.62 -18.39 15.12
N PHE A 417 2.39 -17.96 15.41
CA PHE A 417 1.69 -18.24 16.66
C PHE A 417 0.21 -17.79 16.61
N GLY A 418 -0.66 -18.57 17.28
CA GLY A 418 -2.05 -18.19 17.50
C GLY A 418 -2.82 -19.23 18.31
N ALA A 419 -3.54 -18.76 19.33
CA ALA A 419 -4.31 -19.63 20.23
C ALA A 419 -5.50 -20.35 19.58
N GLN A 420 -5.88 -19.97 18.35
CA GLN A 420 -7.00 -20.55 17.61
C GLN A 420 -6.56 -21.10 16.25
N THR A 421 -5.27 -21.19 16.01
CA THR A 421 -4.74 -21.62 14.72
C THR A 421 -3.71 -22.73 14.87
N ARG A 422 -3.50 -23.48 13.78
CA ARG A 422 -2.35 -24.36 13.61
C ARG A 422 -1.49 -23.78 12.50
N GLU A 423 -0.30 -23.32 12.87
CA GLU A 423 0.54 -22.56 11.96
C GLU A 423 1.50 -23.47 11.20
N THR A 424 1.51 -23.32 9.87
CA THR A 424 2.50 -23.95 9.00
C THR A 424 3.26 -22.89 8.22
N VAL A 425 4.59 -22.98 8.18
CA VAL A 425 5.43 -22.10 7.36
C VAL A 425 6.34 -22.96 6.50
N THR A 426 6.21 -22.83 5.17
CA THR A 426 7.09 -23.48 4.20
C THR A 426 7.92 -22.43 3.47
N VAL A 427 9.24 -22.58 3.51
CA VAL A 427 10.18 -21.60 2.96
C VAL A 427 10.99 -22.22 1.83
N PHE A 428 10.81 -21.68 0.62
CA PHE A 428 11.69 -21.88 -0.52
C PHE A 428 12.54 -20.63 -0.81
N GLY A 429 11.99 -19.45 -0.50
CA GLY A 429 12.62 -18.15 -0.74
C GLY A 429 13.57 -17.70 0.37
N ARG A 430 13.65 -16.37 0.52
CA ARG A 430 14.60 -15.71 1.42
C ARG A 430 13.90 -14.98 2.56
N ILE A 431 14.40 -15.11 3.78
CA ILE A 431 13.99 -14.32 4.94
C ILE A 431 15.23 -13.73 5.61
N GLU A 432 15.29 -12.41 5.74
CA GLU A 432 16.39 -11.69 6.39
C GLU A 432 15.87 -10.84 7.55
N ALA A 433 16.51 -10.96 8.71
CA ALA A 433 16.19 -10.17 9.89
C ALA A 433 17.42 -9.40 10.40
N GLY A 434 17.26 -8.09 10.55
CA GLY A 434 18.23 -7.19 11.16
C GLY A 434 18.08 -7.10 12.68
N GLY A 435 19.01 -6.38 13.32
CA GLY A 435 18.95 -6.12 14.75
C GLY A 435 18.86 -7.41 15.58
N SER A 436 17.97 -7.45 16.58
CA SER A 436 17.75 -8.63 17.41
C SER A 436 16.63 -9.56 16.92
N GLY A 437 16.11 -9.30 15.72
CA GLY A 437 15.07 -10.11 15.09
C GLY A 437 15.55 -11.50 14.67
N VAL A 438 14.61 -12.43 14.59
CA VAL A 438 14.84 -13.78 14.05
C VAL A 438 14.13 -13.89 12.70
N ALA A 439 14.77 -14.53 11.72
CA ALA A 439 14.22 -14.71 10.39
C ALA A 439 12.92 -15.55 10.45
N LEU A 440 12.95 -16.71 11.10
CA LEU A 440 11.77 -17.55 11.29
C LEU A 440 11.63 -17.97 12.75
N ALA A 441 10.56 -17.52 13.41
CA ALA A 441 10.35 -17.76 14.83
C ALA A 441 8.94 -18.26 15.16
N GLY A 442 8.86 -19.06 16.22
CA GLY A 442 7.65 -19.15 17.05
C GLY A 442 7.72 -18.17 18.22
N ASN A 443 6.64 -18.01 18.97
CA ASN A 443 6.57 -17.09 20.11
C ASN A 443 6.68 -17.82 21.47
N GLY A 444 6.26 -19.08 21.56
CA GLY A 444 6.38 -19.85 22.81
C GLY A 444 5.23 -19.62 23.80
N ALA A 445 4.32 -18.70 23.48
CA ALA A 445 3.13 -18.41 24.29
C ALA A 445 2.03 -19.47 24.14
N ASP A 446 1.96 -20.13 22.98
CA ASP A 446 1.04 -21.25 22.76
C ASP A 446 1.71 -22.57 23.13
N LEU A 447 1.09 -23.28 24.09
CA LEU A 447 1.55 -24.58 24.57
C LEU A 447 0.62 -25.72 24.12
N GLU A 448 -0.53 -25.42 23.52
CA GLU A 448 -1.57 -26.38 23.18
C GLU A 448 -1.54 -26.75 21.70
N THR A 449 -1.37 -25.76 20.83
CA THR A 449 -1.19 -25.97 19.38
C THR A 449 0.31 -25.99 19.03
N GLY A 450 0.68 -26.76 18.01
CA GLY A 450 2.06 -26.88 17.58
C GLY A 450 2.29 -26.22 16.23
N THR A 451 3.45 -25.59 16.05
CA THR A 451 3.90 -25.00 14.77
C THR A 451 4.62 -26.02 13.88
N ALA A 452 4.50 -25.89 12.56
CA ALA A 452 5.26 -26.70 11.61
C ALA A 452 6.07 -25.82 10.66
N PHE A 453 7.40 -25.89 10.74
CA PHE A 453 8.31 -25.19 9.83
C PHE A 453 8.96 -26.17 8.86
N PHE A 454 8.92 -25.85 7.56
CA PHE A 454 9.56 -26.61 6.49
C PHE A 454 10.53 -25.72 5.74
N ILE A 455 11.84 -25.97 5.92
CA ILE A 455 12.91 -25.24 5.24
C ILE A 455 13.37 -26.10 4.06
N LYS A 456 13.04 -25.65 2.85
CA LYS A 456 13.21 -26.40 1.61
C LYS A 456 14.57 -26.12 0.96
N PRO A 457 15.02 -26.98 0.03
CA PRO A 457 16.22 -26.70 -0.75
C PRO A 457 16.12 -25.34 -1.47
N GLY A 458 17.18 -24.54 -1.40
CA GLY A 458 17.22 -23.19 -1.98
C GLY A 458 16.86 -22.08 -0.99
N ALA A 459 16.20 -22.39 0.13
CA ALA A 459 15.84 -21.38 1.12
C ALA A 459 17.05 -20.66 1.73
N VAL A 460 16.90 -19.38 2.05
CA VAL A 460 17.93 -18.56 2.69
C VAL A 460 17.34 -17.86 3.92
N LEU A 461 17.81 -18.20 5.11
CA LEU A 461 17.36 -17.61 6.37
C LEU A 461 18.55 -16.95 7.07
N LEU A 462 18.52 -15.63 7.19
CA LEU A 462 19.61 -14.83 7.75
C LEU A 462 19.14 -13.99 8.93
N SER A 463 19.91 -13.98 10.03
CA SER A 463 19.65 -13.08 11.15
C SER A 463 20.93 -12.45 11.68
N GLU A 464 20.96 -11.12 11.78
CA GLU A 464 22.18 -10.38 12.13
C GLU A 464 22.56 -10.54 13.60
N GLY A 465 21.64 -10.28 14.53
CA GLY A 465 21.91 -10.26 15.98
C GLY A 465 21.28 -11.41 16.77
N SER A 466 20.67 -12.39 16.11
CA SER A 466 19.97 -13.51 16.77
C SER A 466 20.20 -14.85 16.05
N TYR A 467 19.49 -15.91 16.46
CA TYR A 467 19.42 -17.14 15.67
C TYR A 467 18.63 -16.90 14.40
N ALA A 468 18.97 -17.61 13.32
CA ALA A 468 18.17 -17.57 12.09
C ALA A 468 16.81 -18.27 12.26
N VAL A 469 16.75 -19.32 13.08
CA VAL A 469 15.50 -20.01 13.42
C VAL A 469 15.39 -20.19 14.93
N TYR A 470 14.25 -19.79 15.50
CA TYR A 470 13.94 -19.95 16.92
C TYR A 470 12.60 -20.65 17.12
N HIS A 471 12.60 -21.80 17.80
CA HIS A 471 11.40 -22.61 18.00
C HIS A 471 11.16 -22.90 19.50
N PRO A 472 10.41 -22.02 20.18
CA PRO A 472 10.17 -22.13 21.63
C PRO A 472 8.92 -22.93 22.04
N GLN A 473 8.13 -23.43 21.09
CA GLN A 473 6.85 -24.10 21.36
C GLN A 473 6.81 -25.56 20.86
N ASN A 474 5.69 -26.25 21.13
CA ASN A 474 5.42 -27.56 20.55
C ASN A 474 5.38 -27.47 19.02
N GLY A 475 5.74 -28.55 18.33
CA GLY A 475 5.76 -28.54 16.87
C GLY A 475 6.98 -29.22 16.25
N THR A 476 7.21 -28.93 14.97
CA THR A 476 8.29 -29.52 14.19
C THR A 476 9.02 -28.49 13.33
N VAL A 477 10.34 -28.67 13.21
CA VAL A 477 11.17 -27.96 12.24
C VAL A 477 11.82 -29.00 11.34
N SER A 478 11.48 -29.02 10.06
CA SER A 478 12.02 -29.94 9.06
C SER A 478 12.92 -29.21 8.08
N VAL A 479 14.17 -29.61 8.00
CA VAL A 479 15.22 -28.98 7.18
C VAL A 479 15.67 -29.96 6.10
N GLU A 480 15.27 -29.66 4.87
CA GLU A 480 15.58 -30.44 3.66
C GLU A 480 16.74 -29.81 2.85
N GLY A 481 17.14 -28.58 3.16
CA GLY A 481 18.24 -27.88 2.51
C GLY A 481 18.31 -26.41 2.92
N GLY A 482 18.99 -25.60 2.12
CA GLY A 482 19.07 -24.15 2.30
C GLY A 482 20.31 -23.65 3.05
N VAL A 483 20.40 -22.34 3.20
CA VAL A 483 21.43 -21.61 3.95
C VAL A 483 20.78 -20.95 5.15
N ILE A 484 21.21 -21.32 6.35
CA ILE A 484 20.64 -20.87 7.62
C ILE A 484 21.78 -20.27 8.45
N THR A 485 21.81 -18.95 8.60
CA THR A 485 22.95 -18.26 9.25
C THR A 485 22.50 -17.14 10.16
N GLY A 486 22.97 -17.17 11.40
CA GLY A 486 22.87 -16.03 12.30
C GLY A 486 23.93 -16.06 13.38
N GLN A 487 23.71 -15.34 14.49
CA GLN A 487 24.54 -15.52 15.70
C GLN A 487 24.49 -16.98 16.17
N GLY A 488 23.36 -17.65 15.95
CA GLY A 488 23.27 -19.10 15.85
C GLY A 488 22.45 -19.53 14.63
N GLY A 489 22.48 -20.81 14.30
CA GLY A 489 21.70 -21.34 13.17
C GLY A 489 20.24 -21.61 13.55
N ILE A 490 20.01 -22.68 14.32
CA ILE A 490 18.68 -23.11 14.79
C ILE A 490 18.72 -23.32 16.31
N GLN A 491 17.78 -22.71 17.03
CA GLN A 491 17.58 -22.95 18.46
C GLN A 491 16.20 -23.55 18.71
N MET A 492 16.19 -24.71 19.36
CA MET A 492 15.00 -25.44 19.76
C MET A 492 14.88 -25.38 21.28
N CYS A 493 13.83 -24.74 21.80
CA CYS A 493 13.50 -24.79 23.23
C CYS A 493 12.33 -25.74 23.52
N ALA A 494 11.57 -26.12 22.50
CA ALA A 494 10.56 -27.18 22.52
C ALA A 494 10.37 -27.77 21.11
N GLY A 495 9.59 -28.85 21.00
CA GLY A 495 9.28 -29.50 19.72
C GLY A 495 10.39 -30.41 19.17
N THR A 496 10.29 -30.76 17.88
CA THR A 496 11.20 -31.72 17.22
C THR A 496 11.87 -31.13 15.98
N LEU A 497 13.19 -31.20 15.92
CA LEU A 497 13.99 -30.83 14.74
C LEU A 497 14.36 -32.07 13.92
N HIS A 498 14.18 -31.99 12.61
CA HIS A 498 14.59 -33.00 11.64
C HIS A 498 15.47 -32.37 10.56
N ILE A 499 16.76 -32.69 10.53
CA ILE A 499 17.67 -32.28 9.46
C ILE A 499 17.96 -33.50 8.60
N SER A 500 17.40 -33.55 7.39
CA SER A 500 17.50 -34.69 6.48
C SER A 500 18.34 -34.40 5.24
N GLY A 501 18.38 -33.15 4.78
CA GLY A 501 19.07 -32.77 3.54
C GLY A 501 20.40 -32.04 3.74
N PRO A 502 21.02 -31.58 2.64
CA PRO A 502 22.37 -30.99 2.64
C PRO A 502 22.34 -29.48 2.97
N ALA A 503 21.66 -29.07 4.05
CA ALA A 503 21.61 -27.67 4.47
C ALA A 503 22.97 -27.15 4.97
N GLU A 504 23.26 -25.87 4.77
CA GLU A 504 24.38 -25.16 5.38
C GLU A 504 23.89 -24.33 6.56
N ILE A 505 24.23 -24.75 7.78
CA ILE A 505 23.76 -24.13 9.02
C ILE A 505 24.97 -23.57 9.77
N SER A 506 24.98 -22.26 10.00
CA SER A 506 26.15 -21.57 10.54
C SER A 506 25.81 -20.63 11.69
N ALA A 507 26.67 -20.64 12.70
CA ALA A 507 26.67 -19.68 13.80
C ALA A 507 27.85 -18.73 13.66
N GLN A 508 27.58 -17.44 13.80
CA GLN A 508 28.57 -16.36 13.73
C GLN A 508 29.04 -15.92 15.12
N TYR A 509 28.25 -16.17 16.17
CA TYR A 509 28.64 -15.81 17.52
C TYR A 509 29.85 -16.63 17.96
N ALA A 510 30.96 -15.94 18.24
CA ALA A 510 32.22 -16.54 18.63
C ALA A 510 32.53 -16.38 20.14
N GLY A 511 31.61 -15.79 20.91
CA GLY A 511 31.78 -15.61 22.35
C GLY A 511 31.64 -16.93 23.12
N GLU A 512 32.40 -17.07 24.21
CA GLU A 512 32.34 -18.28 25.07
C GLU A 512 31.19 -18.24 26.07
N GLU A 513 30.77 -17.02 26.47
CA GLU A 513 29.66 -16.82 27.39
C GLU A 513 28.32 -17.02 26.68
N LYS A 514 27.40 -17.70 27.38
CA LYS A 514 26.01 -17.84 26.95
C LYS A 514 25.22 -16.62 27.38
N ILE A 515 24.66 -15.89 26.42
CA ILE A 515 23.99 -14.60 26.67
C ILE A 515 22.52 -14.70 26.30
N SER A 516 21.64 -14.36 27.24
CA SER A 516 20.21 -14.18 26.96
C SER A 516 19.99 -12.86 26.22
N VAL A 517 19.33 -12.90 25.07
CA VAL A 517 18.94 -11.71 24.31
C VAL A 517 17.41 -11.58 24.26
N SER A 518 16.89 -10.59 23.55
CA SER A 518 15.44 -10.36 23.42
C SER A 518 14.71 -11.60 22.88
N GLY A 519 13.47 -11.80 23.33
CA GLY A 519 12.62 -12.89 22.83
C GLY A 519 12.92 -14.28 23.42
N GLY A 520 13.78 -14.37 24.45
CA GLY A 520 14.10 -15.65 25.11
C GLY A 520 15.16 -16.48 24.39
N VAL A 521 15.78 -15.93 23.34
CA VAL A 521 16.90 -16.54 22.63
C VAL A 521 18.15 -16.50 23.50
N ILE A 522 18.91 -17.60 23.51
CA ILE A 522 20.22 -17.68 24.19
C ILE A 522 21.33 -17.81 23.16
N LEU A 523 22.19 -16.80 23.01
CA LEU A 523 23.37 -16.87 22.16
C LEU A 523 24.41 -17.80 22.78
N ASP A 524 24.70 -18.92 22.11
CA ASP A 524 25.71 -19.90 22.56
C ASP A 524 26.75 -20.27 21.47
N GLY A 525 26.61 -19.74 20.25
CA GLY A 525 27.53 -19.98 19.14
C GLY A 525 27.39 -21.34 18.44
N ALA A 526 26.34 -22.11 18.74
CA ALA A 526 26.05 -23.36 18.06
C ALA A 526 25.28 -23.15 16.75
N ALA A 527 25.62 -23.96 15.74
CA ALA A 527 24.79 -24.07 14.54
C ALA A 527 23.41 -24.66 14.88
N VAL A 528 23.36 -25.62 15.81
CA VAL A 528 22.11 -26.16 16.37
C VAL A 528 22.20 -26.19 17.90
N SER A 529 21.23 -25.58 18.58
CA SER A 529 21.13 -25.56 20.05
C SER A 529 19.81 -26.14 20.52
N LEU A 530 19.85 -27.09 21.47
CA LEU A 530 18.67 -27.66 22.14
C LEU A 530 18.67 -27.27 23.62
N ILE A 531 17.76 -26.38 24.01
CA ILE A 531 17.71 -25.82 25.35
C ILE A 531 16.46 -26.33 26.07
N HIS A 532 16.65 -27.06 27.16
CA HIS A 532 15.55 -27.43 28.04
C HIS A 532 15.44 -26.43 29.20
N HIS A 533 14.41 -25.60 29.19
CA HIS A 533 14.14 -24.67 30.28
C HIS A 533 13.63 -25.44 31.51
N GLN A 534 14.35 -25.38 32.63
CA GLN A 534 14.10 -26.25 33.79
C GLN A 534 12.69 -26.08 34.40
N ASP A 535 12.12 -24.89 34.28
CA ASP A 535 10.85 -24.51 34.90
C ASP A 535 9.71 -24.35 33.87
N SER A 536 9.93 -24.73 32.60
CA SER A 536 8.94 -24.54 31.54
C SER A 536 7.93 -25.69 31.47
N LEU A 537 6.67 -25.35 31.19
CA LEU A 537 5.60 -26.30 30.87
C LEU A 537 5.65 -26.75 29.39
N ALA A 538 6.50 -26.14 28.56
CA ALA A 538 6.67 -26.51 27.16
C ALA A 538 7.29 -27.91 27.02
N ALA A 539 6.97 -28.62 25.92
CA ALA A 539 7.52 -29.95 25.72
C ALA A 539 9.05 -29.93 25.59
N THR A 540 9.68 -30.98 26.10
CA THR A 540 11.12 -31.18 25.99
C THR A 540 11.57 -31.21 24.52
N PRO A 541 12.55 -30.38 24.11
CA PRO A 541 13.01 -30.35 22.72
C PRO A 541 13.73 -31.64 22.34
N SER A 542 13.65 -32.01 21.07
CA SER A 542 14.41 -33.13 20.51
C SER A 542 14.89 -32.87 19.08
N ALA A 543 15.91 -33.60 18.63
CA ALA A 543 16.45 -33.44 17.28
C ALA A 543 16.98 -34.75 16.69
N ARG A 544 16.81 -34.89 15.37
CA ARG A 544 17.42 -35.93 14.53
C ARG A 544 18.21 -35.29 13.41
N ILE A 545 19.51 -35.51 13.38
CA ILE A 545 20.43 -34.91 12.40
C ILE A 545 21.03 -36.01 11.54
N ALA A 546 20.52 -36.14 10.32
CA ALA A 546 20.96 -37.12 9.33
C ALA A 546 21.84 -36.53 8.23
N GLY A 547 21.90 -35.20 8.11
CA GLY A 547 22.63 -34.52 7.03
C GLY A 547 23.06 -33.09 7.40
N GLY A 548 23.52 -32.36 6.38
CA GLY A 548 23.90 -30.95 6.49
C GLY A 548 25.38 -30.70 6.80
N LYS A 549 25.77 -29.43 6.70
CA LYS A 549 27.05 -28.86 7.08
C LYS A 549 26.81 -27.84 8.19
N LEU A 550 27.19 -28.20 9.41
CA LEU A 550 26.97 -27.41 10.62
C LEU A 550 28.29 -26.76 11.04
N THR A 551 28.30 -25.43 11.15
CA THR A 551 29.50 -24.65 11.45
C THR A 551 29.28 -23.78 12.69
N ALA A 552 30.04 -24.04 13.75
CA ALA A 552 30.18 -23.10 14.86
C ALA A 552 31.36 -22.17 14.62
N SER A 553 31.24 -20.93 15.09
CA SER A 553 32.36 -19.99 15.20
C SER A 553 33.01 -20.07 16.58
N GLY A 554 34.30 -19.75 16.65
CA GLY A 554 35.05 -19.74 17.92
C GLY A 554 35.31 -21.12 18.51
N SER A 555 35.32 -21.21 19.84
CA SER A 555 35.59 -22.43 20.63
C SER A 555 34.33 -23.25 20.94
N ASN A 556 33.17 -22.88 20.39
CA ASN A 556 31.89 -23.51 20.69
C ASN A 556 31.63 -24.81 19.91
N GLY A 557 30.72 -25.63 20.44
CA GLY A 557 30.24 -26.85 19.80
C GLY A 557 29.34 -26.55 18.60
N ALA A 558 29.51 -27.24 17.47
CA ALA A 558 28.60 -27.13 16.32
C ALA A 558 27.15 -27.53 16.68
N VAL A 559 27.00 -28.46 17.63
CA VAL A 559 25.73 -28.81 18.25
C VAL A 559 25.89 -28.68 19.76
N GLN A 560 24.98 -27.93 20.39
CA GLN A 560 24.92 -27.81 21.85
C GLN A 560 23.57 -28.28 22.37
N SER A 561 23.59 -28.84 23.58
CA SER A 561 22.38 -29.15 24.30
C SER A 561 22.64 -29.03 25.80
N TYR A 562 21.72 -28.38 26.53
CA TYR A 562 21.86 -28.14 27.96
C TYR A 562 20.52 -27.71 28.57
N ARG A 563 20.50 -27.59 29.90
CA ARG A 563 19.40 -26.95 30.62
C ARG A 563 19.69 -25.49 30.86
N TRP A 564 18.67 -24.65 30.74
CA TRP A 564 18.75 -23.24 31.12
C TRP A 564 17.80 -22.99 32.30
N SER A 565 18.34 -22.46 33.40
CA SER A 565 17.55 -22.11 34.57
C SER A 565 17.02 -20.69 34.48
N SER A 566 15.95 -20.42 35.23
CA SER A 566 15.30 -19.10 35.30
C SER A 566 16.20 -18.02 35.89
N ASP A 567 17.25 -18.38 36.63
CA ASP A 567 18.30 -17.47 37.14
C ASP A 567 19.42 -17.17 36.12
N GLY A 568 19.28 -17.65 34.88
CA GLY A 568 20.19 -17.31 33.78
C GLY A 568 21.47 -18.15 33.74
N ALA A 569 21.43 -19.39 34.21
CA ALA A 569 22.59 -20.27 34.21
C ALA A 569 22.39 -21.52 33.33
N ALA A 570 23.46 -21.91 32.62
CA ALA A 570 23.51 -23.19 31.93
C ALA A 570 23.88 -24.32 32.90
N ALA A 571 23.18 -25.45 32.81
CA ALA A 571 23.46 -26.66 33.56
C ALA A 571 23.45 -27.90 32.65
N ALA A 572 24.16 -28.94 33.07
CA ALA A 572 24.14 -30.22 32.37
C ALA A 572 22.70 -30.78 32.33
N TRP A 573 22.34 -31.43 31.22
CA TRP A 573 21.04 -32.06 31.05
C TRP A 573 21.16 -33.60 31.24
N PRO A 574 20.69 -34.16 32.37
CA PRO A 574 20.71 -35.61 32.60
C PRO A 574 19.84 -36.34 31.57
N ASN A 575 20.29 -37.50 31.07
CA ASN A 575 19.63 -38.32 30.02
C ASN A 575 19.53 -37.68 28.62
N GLN A 576 20.36 -36.67 28.35
CA GLN A 576 20.50 -35.98 27.06
C GLN A 576 20.56 -36.87 25.80
N PRO A 577 21.24 -38.04 25.77
CA PRO A 577 21.33 -38.87 24.57
C PRO A 577 20.00 -39.43 24.04
N ARG A 578 18.91 -39.34 24.83
CA ARG A 578 17.57 -39.78 24.38
C ARG A 578 16.83 -38.76 23.52
N HIS A 579 17.28 -37.51 23.51
CA HIS A 579 16.58 -36.40 22.86
C HIS A 579 17.30 -35.85 21.64
N LEU A 580 18.58 -36.22 21.43
CA LEU A 580 19.37 -35.82 20.28
C LEU A 580 20.01 -37.06 19.66
N THR A 581 19.84 -37.24 18.36
CA THR A 581 20.41 -38.36 17.62
C THR A 581 21.08 -37.87 16.35
N ILE A 582 22.35 -38.21 16.19
CA ILE A 582 23.15 -37.87 15.00
C ILE A 582 23.49 -39.16 14.23
N THR A 583 23.13 -39.16 12.94
CA THR A 583 23.39 -40.27 11.99
C THR A 583 24.13 -39.81 10.73
N GLY A 584 24.42 -38.52 10.56
CA GLY A 584 25.17 -38.03 9.41
C GLY A 584 25.55 -36.55 9.54
N GLY A 585 26.09 -35.99 8.46
CA GLY A 585 26.47 -34.58 8.38
C GLY A 585 27.98 -34.28 8.53
N ARG A 586 28.32 -33.01 8.34
CA ARG A 586 29.68 -32.46 8.42
C ARG A 586 29.71 -31.32 9.43
N TYR A 587 30.68 -31.33 10.34
CA TYR A 587 30.70 -30.44 11.50
C TYR A 587 32.03 -29.72 11.60
N LEU A 588 31.99 -28.39 11.58
CA LEU A 588 33.12 -27.55 11.99
C LEU A 588 32.84 -27.07 13.42
N THR A 589 33.57 -27.64 14.38
CA THR A 589 33.36 -27.42 15.82
C THR A 589 34.68 -26.99 16.45
N GLY A 590 34.65 -25.95 17.27
CA GLY A 590 35.78 -25.56 18.13
C GLY A 590 35.74 -26.23 19.50
N GLY A 591 34.55 -26.70 19.92
CA GLY A 591 34.33 -27.36 21.20
C GLY A 591 34.82 -28.82 21.23
N ASP A 592 34.80 -29.40 22.42
CA ASP A 592 35.24 -30.78 22.66
C ASP A 592 34.47 -31.79 21.77
N PRO A 593 35.14 -32.49 20.83
CA PRO A 593 34.49 -33.45 19.95
C PRO A 593 33.91 -34.65 20.70
N ASP A 594 34.35 -34.95 21.93
CA ASP A 594 33.78 -36.03 22.73
C ASP A 594 32.33 -35.75 23.14
N ILE A 595 31.97 -34.47 23.34
CA ILE A 595 30.58 -34.08 23.59
C ILE A 595 29.72 -34.46 22.38
N MET A 596 30.17 -34.14 21.16
CA MET A 596 29.47 -34.51 19.93
C MET A 596 29.38 -36.03 19.75
N ARG A 597 30.43 -36.79 20.10
CA ARG A 597 30.42 -38.26 20.06
C ARG A 597 29.34 -38.86 20.95
N SER A 598 29.00 -38.20 22.06
CA SER A 598 27.94 -38.64 22.97
C SER A 598 26.52 -38.57 22.36
N TYR A 599 26.36 -37.89 21.21
CA TYR A 599 25.08 -37.73 20.50
C TYR A 599 24.91 -38.69 19.32
N LEU A 600 25.94 -39.49 19.00
CA LEU A 600 25.89 -40.43 17.89
C LEU A 600 24.91 -41.57 18.18
N GLN A 601 24.13 -41.94 17.18
CA GLN A 601 23.37 -43.18 17.25
C GLN A 601 24.31 -44.39 17.27
N ASP A 602 23.93 -45.46 17.97
CA ASP A 602 24.61 -46.75 17.90
C ASP A 602 24.81 -47.18 16.44
N GLY A 603 26.02 -47.64 16.12
CA GLY A 603 26.40 -48.04 14.76
C GLY A 603 26.93 -46.91 13.88
N TYR A 604 27.11 -45.69 14.40
CA TYR A 604 27.74 -44.56 13.71
C TYR A 604 29.07 -44.17 14.36
N ARG A 605 29.96 -43.56 13.57
CA ARG A 605 31.27 -43.04 14.00
C ARG A 605 31.49 -41.63 13.46
N MET A 606 32.40 -40.90 14.10
CA MET A 606 32.80 -39.55 13.72
C MET A 606 34.31 -39.51 13.44
N GLU A 607 34.68 -39.12 12.23
CA GLU A 607 36.07 -39.09 11.73
C GLU A 607 36.44 -37.72 11.19
N THR A 608 37.71 -37.35 11.26
CA THR A 608 38.21 -36.09 10.69
C THR A 608 38.35 -36.20 9.17
N SER A 609 37.91 -35.18 8.45
CA SER A 609 38.11 -34.98 7.02
C SER A 609 38.45 -33.51 6.75
N GLY A 610 39.74 -33.20 6.69
CA GLY A 610 40.22 -31.82 6.68
C GLY A 610 39.91 -31.13 8.01
N ALA A 611 39.36 -29.91 7.95
CA ALA A 611 38.93 -29.16 9.15
C ALA A 611 37.59 -29.64 9.74
N TYR A 612 36.89 -30.56 9.07
CA TYR A 612 35.56 -31.01 9.47
C TYR A 612 35.62 -32.37 10.14
N TRP A 613 34.69 -32.59 11.05
CA TRP A 613 34.28 -33.93 11.48
C TRP A 613 33.12 -34.42 10.61
N VAL A 614 33.17 -35.68 10.22
CA VAL A 614 32.17 -36.31 9.35
C VAL A 614 31.60 -37.53 10.06
N VAL A 615 30.27 -37.63 10.10
CA VAL A 615 29.58 -38.78 10.68
C VAL A 615 29.19 -39.77 9.58
N SER A 616 29.48 -41.06 9.81
CA SER A 616 29.16 -42.15 8.88
C SER A 616 28.82 -43.44 9.63
N THR A 617 28.31 -44.46 8.94
CA THR A 617 28.09 -45.79 9.50
C THR A 617 29.41 -46.47 9.88
N ALA A 618 29.42 -47.19 10.99
CA ALA A 618 30.54 -48.00 11.46
C ALA A 618 30.54 -49.33 10.70
N GLY A 619 31.20 -49.39 9.54
CA GLY A 619 31.30 -50.63 8.75
C GLY A 619 31.71 -50.47 7.29
N GLU A 620 31.57 -49.27 6.70
CA GLU A 620 32.12 -49.02 5.37
C GLU A 620 33.63 -48.72 5.46
N ASN A 621 34.45 -49.72 5.13
CA ASN A 621 35.82 -49.50 4.69
C ASN A 621 35.77 -48.61 3.44
N ARG A 622 36.19 -47.34 3.54
CA ARG A 622 36.59 -46.59 2.34
C ARG A 622 37.77 -47.34 1.69
N PRO A 623 37.73 -47.67 0.39
CA PRO A 623 38.89 -48.21 -0.29
C PRO A 623 40.02 -47.18 -0.23
N GLY A 624 41.19 -47.62 0.22
CA GLY A 624 42.32 -46.77 0.57
C GLY A 624 42.80 -45.90 -0.60
N SER A 625 43.10 -44.64 -0.28
CA SER A 625 44.05 -43.82 -1.02
C SER A 625 45.45 -44.36 -0.75
N VAL A 626 46.09 -44.92 -1.79
CA VAL A 626 47.55 -44.95 -1.95
C VAL A 626 47.92 -43.83 -2.90
#